data_AF-A0A1M7T8F9-F1
#
_entry.id   AF-A0A1M7T8F9-F1
#
_cell.length_a   1.000
_cell.length_b   1.000
_cell.length_c   1.000
_cell.angle_alpha   90.00
_cell.angle_beta   90.00
_cell.angle_gamma   90.00
#
_symmetry.space_group_name_H-M   'P 1'
#
loop_
_entity.id
_entity.type
_entity.pdbx_description
1 polymer ?
#
loop_
_entity_poly.entity_id
_entity_poly.type
_entity_poly.pdbx_seq_one_letter_code
_entity_poly.pdbx_strand_id
1 'polypeptide(L)'
;MAGADSVGSGSVEKLEDVIVRSAEQVAGQVRAAKAAIATVIFGQDRVIENTLVTILSGGHALLIGVPGLAKTKLVETLGVTLGLDAKRIQFTPDLMPSDILGAEVLDESNSGKRSFRFISGPVFAQLLMADEINRASPRTQSALLQAMQEQHITVAGARHDLPKPFHVLATQNPLEQEGTYPLPEAQLDRFLMEIDVDYPDRDAERRILFETTGAEETAPKAAMDAETLLTAQRLVRRLPVGDSVVEAILSLVRSARPSPEGGEAGKLIAWGPGPRASQSLMLAVRARALLDGRLAPSVDDVLDLAEPILKHRMALTFSARAEGRSIPDVIKQLKTRIG
;
A
#
# COMPACT_ATOMS: atom_id res chain seq x y z
N MET A 1 -43.88 -55.92 1.44
CA MET A 1 -44.09 -54.81 2.40
C MET A 1 -42.73 -54.41 2.94
N ALA A 2 -42.37 -53.14 2.74
CA ALA A 2 -41.24 -52.39 3.32
C ALA A 2 -39.80 -52.90 3.02
N GLY A 3 -38.82 -52.08 2.66
CA GLY A 3 -38.77 -50.62 2.63
C GLY A 3 -37.62 -50.14 1.74
N ALA A 4 -37.89 -49.03 1.07
CA ALA A 4 -36.95 -48.21 0.35
C ALA A 4 -36.15 -47.32 1.32
N ASP A 5 -35.17 -46.63 0.74
CA ASP A 5 -34.50 -45.41 1.23
C ASP A 5 -33.26 -45.60 2.12
N SER A 6 -32.17 -46.01 1.47
CA SER A 6 -30.82 -45.56 1.83
C SER A 6 -30.34 -44.50 0.82
N VAL A 7 -30.80 -43.26 0.99
CA VAL A 7 -30.26 -42.11 0.27
C VAL A 7 -29.94 -41.00 1.27
N GLY A 8 -28.66 -40.60 1.30
CA GLY A 8 -28.27 -39.23 1.64
C GLY A 8 -27.85 -38.97 3.08
N SER A 9 -26.63 -39.37 3.46
CA SER A 9 -25.85 -38.65 4.47
C SER A 9 -24.64 -37.98 3.81
N GLY A 10 -24.91 -37.08 2.88
CA GLY A 10 -23.90 -36.11 2.44
C GLY A 10 -23.62 -35.17 3.62
N SER A 11 -22.44 -35.30 4.21
CA SER A 11 -21.96 -34.48 5.31
C SER A 11 -22.04 -32.99 4.93
N VAL A 12 -22.93 -32.25 5.58
CA VAL A 12 -22.95 -30.79 5.51
C VAL A 12 -21.64 -30.30 6.15
N GLU A 13 -20.71 -29.92 5.30
CA GLU A 13 -19.44 -29.34 5.72
C GLU A 13 -19.72 -28.08 6.54
N LYS A 14 -19.12 -27.97 7.74
CA LYS A 14 -19.38 -26.81 8.61
C LYS A 14 -18.87 -25.55 7.91
N LEU A 15 -19.65 -24.48 7.94
CA LEU A 15 -19.32 -23.20 7.32
C LEU A 15 -17.94 -22.68 7.76
N GLU A 16 -17.54 -22.96 8.99
CA GLU A 16 -16.22 -22.64 9.55
C GLU A 16 -15.08 -23.36 8.80
N ASP A 17 -15.24 -24.66 8.49
CA ASP A 17 -14.25 -25.46 7.78
C ASP A 17 -14.08 -25.00 6.32
N VAL A 18 -15.15 -24.46 5.72
CA VAL A 18 -15.11 -23.85 4.38
C VAL A 18 -14.35 -22.52 4.41
N ILE A 19 -14.57 -21.70 5.43
CA ILE A 19 -13.89 -20.41 5.59
C ILE A 19 -12.38 -20.62 5.85
N VAL A 20 -12.02 -21.57 6.70
CA VAL A 20 -10.61 -21.89 7.00
C VAL A 20 -9.88 -22.36 5.75
N ARG A 21 -10.44 -23.31 4.99
CA ARG A 21 -9.80 -23.78 3.74
C ARG A 21 -9.70 -22.70 2.67
N SER A 22 -10.73 -21.86 2.55
CA SER A 22 -10.66 -20.68 1.67
C SER A 22 -9.54 -19.73 2.10
N ALA A 23 -9.36 -19.52 3.41
CA ALA A 23 -8.30 -18.70 3.94
C ALA A 23 -6.90 -19.28 3.68
N GLU A 24 -6.73 -20.60 3.85
CA GLU A 24 -5.48 -21.30 3.57
C GLU A 24 -5.11 -21.26 2.08
N GLN A 25 -6.09 -21.45 1.19
CA GLN A 25 -5.89 -21.36 -0.26
C GLN A 25 -5.43 -19.96 -0.67
N VAL A 26 -6.13 -18.93 -0.21
CA VAL A 26 -5.80 -17.53 -0.48
C VAL A 26 -4.42 -17.19 0.08
N ALA A 27 -4.11 -17.62 1.31
CA ALA A 27 -2.78 -17.43 1.90
C ALA A 27 -1.68 -18.12 1.07
N GLY A 28 -1.95 -19.30 0.53
CA GLY A 28 -1.04 -20.00 -0.39
C GLY A 28 -0.74 -19.19 -1.65
N GLN A 29 -1.77 -18.62 -2.28
CA GLN A 29 -1.60 -17.75 -3.46
C GLN A 29 -0.84 -16.46 -3.14
N VAL A 30 -1.10 -15.86 -1.99
CA VAL A 30 -0.39 -14.66 -1.52
C VAL A 30 1.10 -14.95 -1.29
N ARG A 31 1.44 -16.09 -0.67
CA ARG A 31 2.84 -16.53 -0.54
C ARG A 31 3.50 -16.81 -1.88
N ALA A 32 2.78 -17.44 -2.80
CA ALA A 32 3.29 -17.68 -4.16
C ALA A 32 3.58 -16.36 -4.90
N ALA A 33 2.72 -15.35 -4.74
CA ALA A 33 2.97 -14.02 -5.29
C ALA A 33 4.22 -13.35 -4.68
N LYS A 34 4.38 -13.38 -3.35
CA LYS A 34 5.61 -12.88 -2.68
C LYS A 34 6.86 -13.57 -3.23
N ALA A 35 6.82 -14.90 -3.36
CA ALA A 35 7.93 -15.68 -3.90
C ALA A 35 8.24 -15.33 -5.36
N ALA A 36 7.21 -15.17 -6.20
CA ALA A 36 7.38 -14.77 -7.60
C ALA A 36 8.03 -13.38 -7.73
N ILE A 37 7.61 -12.40 -6.92
CA ILE A 37 8.21 -11.06 -6.92
C ILE A 37 9.69 -11.11 -6.49
N ALA A 38 10.01 -11.91 -5.48
CA ALA A 38 11.39 -12.07 -4.98
C ALA A 38 12.35 -12.76 -5.98
N THR A 39 11.82 -13.37 -7.06
CA THR A 39 12.67 -13.86 -8.16
C THR A 39 13.18 -12.76 -9.09
N VAL A 40 12.52 -11.60 -9.10
CA VAL A 40 12.84 -10.47 -9.97
C VAL A 40 13.45 -9.31 -9.20
N ILE A 41 13.03 -9.11 -7.95
CA ILE A 41 13.47 -8.01 -7.09
C ILE A 41 14.40 -8.57 -6.00
N PHE A 42 15.66 -8.10 -5.98
CA PHE A 42 16.70 -8.60 -5.08
C PHE A 42 17.04 -7.59 -3.97
N GLY A 43 17.27 -8.08 -2.76
CA GLY A 43 17.73 -7.26 -1.61
C GLY A 43 16.68 -6.31 -1.04
N GLN A 44 15.40 -6.48 -1.38
CA GLN A 44 14.32 -5.58 -0.97
C GLN A 44 13.15 -6.32 -0.29
N ASP A 45 13.43 -7.40 0.45
CA ASP A 45 12.38 -8.25 1.06
C ASP A 45 11.38 -7.45 1.90
N ARG A 46 11.85 -6.48 2.71
CA ARG A 46 11.00 -5.61 3.52
C ARG A 46 10.14 -4.67 2.68
N VAL A 47 10.66 -4.15 1.57
CA VAL A 47 9.92 -3.27 0.65
C VAL A 47 8.81 -4.07 -0.03
N ILE A 48 9.13 -5.28 -0.53
CA ILE A 48 8.17 -6.20 -1.14
C ILE A 48 7.07 -6.55 -0.14
N GLU A 49 7.45 -6.91 1.08
CA GLU A 49 6.52 -7.26 2.15
C GLU A 49 5.59 -6.09 2.49
N ASN A 50 6.12 -4.90 2.81
CA ASN A 50 5.30 -3.75 3.15
C ASN A 50 4.39 -3.30 2.00
N THR A 51 4.85 -3.43 0.75
CA THR A 51 4.05 -3.11 -0.44
C THR A 51 2.89 -4.11 -0.60
N LEU A 52 3.15 -5.42 -0.45
CA LEU A 52 2.11 -6.44 -0.47
C LEU A 52 1.12 -6.27 0.68
N VAL A 53 1.60 -6.03 1.90
CA VAL A 53 0.74 -5.73 3.06
C VAL A 53 -0.16 -4.52 2.78
N THR A 54 0.38 -3.48 2.14
CA THR A 54 -0.39 -2.30 1.75
C THR A 54 -1.49 -2.62 0.75
N ILE A 55 -1.16 -3.37 -0.31
CA ILE A 55 -2.13 -3.76 -1.34
C ILE A 55 -3.20 -4.69 -0.75
N LEU A 56 -2.82 -5.69 0.05
CA LEU A 56 -3.74 -6.60 0.74
C LEU A 56 -4.65 -5.88 1.75
N SER A 57 -4.20 -4.76 2.32
CA SER A 57 -5.01 -3.92 3.21
C SER A 57 -6.01 -3.03 2.45
N GLY A 58 -5.96 -2.99 1.11
CA GLY A 58 -6.76 -2.05 0.32
C GLY A 58 -6.20 -0.63 0.31
N GLY A 59 -4.92 -0.44 0.65
CA GLY A 59 -4.30 0.87 0.85
C GLY A 59 -3.41 1.32 -0.30
N HIS A 60 -2.80 2.50 -0.10
CA HIS A 60 -1.80 3.11 -0.98
C HIS A 60 -0.48 3.26 -0.23
N ALA A 61 0.66 3.20 -0.91
CA ALA A 61 1.98 3.36 -0.29
C ALA A 61 2.76 4.52 -0.91
N LEU A 62 3.59 5.13 -0.06
CA LEU A 62 4.58 6.14 -0.44
C LEU A 62 5.98 5.51 -0.36
N LEU A 63 6.65 5.34 -1.49
CA LEU A 63 7.98 4.78 -1.62
C LEU A 63 9.02 5.92 -1.59
N ILE A 64 9.80 5.99 -0.51
CA ILE A 64 10.87 6.97 -0.35
C ILE A 64 12.19 6.31 -0.73
N GLY A 65 12.94 6.90 -1.66
CA GLY A 65 14.26 6.38 -2.00
C GLY A 65 14.88 7.16 -3.14
N VAL A 66 16.20 7.04 -3.28
CA VAL A 66 16.93 7.71 -4.37
C VAL A 66 16.60 7.08 -5.74
N PRO A 67 16.94 7.74 -6.85
CA PRO A 67 16.79 7.16 -8.19
C PRO A 67 17.60 5.87 -8.34
N GLY A 68 17.12 4.95 -9.18
CA GLY A 68 17.85 3.72 -9.52
C GLY A 68 17.61 2.52 -8.60
N LEU A 69 16.81 2.65 -7.53
CA LEU A 69 16.54 1.55 -6.58
C LEU A 69 15.41 0.59 -7.01
N ALA A 70 15.31 0.30 -8.31
CA ALA A 70 14.33 -0.64 -8.88
C ALA A 70 12.85 -0.40 -8.54
N LYS A 71 12.47 0.80 -8.06
CA LYS A 71 11.07 1.16 -7.71
C LYS A 71 10.11 0.91 -8.89
N THR A 72 10.50 1.31 -10.09
CA THR A 72 9.70 1.08 -11.32
C THR A 72 9.55 -0.40 -11.61
N LYS A 73 10.65 -1.16 -11.56
CA LYS A 73 10.63 -2.62 -11.77
C LYS A 73 9.76 -3.34 -10.73
N LEU A 74 9.75 -2.87 -9.47
CA LEU A 74 8.88 -3.40 -8.42
C LEU A 74 7.40 -3.23 -8.79
N VAL A 75 6.97 -2.03 -9.22
CA VAL A 75 5.56 -1.80 -9.57
C VAL A 75 5.15 -2.60 -10.80
N GLU A 76 5.99 -2.67 -11.83
CA GLU A 76 5.73 -3.50 -13.02
C GLU A 76 5.62 -4.99 -12.66
N THR A 77 6.54 -5.48 -11.82
CA THR A 77 6.54 -6.86 -11.32
C THR A 77 5.27 -7.16 -10.53
N LEU A 78 4.83 -6.25 -9.67
CA LEU A 78 3.58 -6.37 -8.92
C LEU A 78 2.37 -6.40 -9.85
N GLY A 79 2.30 -5.52 -10.85
CA GLY A 79 1.22 -5.49 -11.83
C GLY A 79 1.04 -6.84 -12.53
N VAL A 80 2.13 -7.42 -13.03
CA VAL A 80 2.10 -8.73 -13.70
C VAL A 80 1.80 -9.86 -12.71
N THR A 81 2.47 -9.88 -11.55
CA THR A 81 2.35 -10.99 -10.59
C THR A 81 0.95 -11.07 -9.97
N LEU A 82 0.32 -9.92 -9.73
CA LEU A 82 -1.02 -9.82 -9.14
C LEU A 82 -2.14 -9.76 -10.19
N GLY A 83 -1.81 -9.77 -11.49
CA GLY A 83 -2.78 -9.70 -12.58
C GLY A 83 -3.58 -8.39 -12.59
N LEU A 84 -2.91 -7.26 -12.38
CA LEU A 84 -3.49 -5.93 -12.32
C LEU A 84 -3.12 -5.11 -13.57
N ASP A 85 -4.10 -4.36 -14.11
CA ASP A 85 -3.80 -3.30 -15.08
C ASP A 85 -2.95 -2.23 -14.40
N ALA A 86 -1.69 -2.13 -14.82
CA ALA A 86 -0.70 -1.23 -14.24
C ALA A 86 -0.42 -0.06 -15.19
N LYS A 87 -0.49 1.16 -14.65
CA LYS A 87 -0.11 2.38 -15.37
C LYS A 87 0.93 3.16 -14.59
N ARG A 88 1.70 3.96 -15.31
CA ARG A 88 2.72 4.83 -14.74
C ARG A 88 2.46 6.27 -15.17
N ILE A 89 2.61 7.17 -14.23
CA ILE A 89 2.62 8.61 -14.46
C ILE A 89 3.83 9.23 -13.78
N GLN A 90 4.53 10.08 -14.52
CA GLN A 90 5.61 10.90 -14.02
C GLN A 90 5.04 12.25 -13.60
N PHE A 91 5.24 12.65 -12.35
CA PHE A 91 4.86 13.98 -11.90
C PHE A 91 5.91 14.98 -12.32
N THR A 92 5.47 16.02 -13.02
CA THR A 92 6.28 17.14 -13.49
C THR A 92 5.61 18.45 -13.07
N PRO A 93 6.34 19.58 -13.04
CA PRO A 93 5.78 20.87 -12.62
C PRO A 93 4.62 21.36 -13.49
N ASP A 94 4.57 20.93 -14.76
CA ASP A 94 3.57 21.28 -15.76
C ASP A 94 2.37 20.31 -15.80
N LEU A 95 2.44 19.19 -15.08
CA LEU A 95 1.38 18.18 -15.07
C LEU A 95 0.07 18.76 -14.52
N MET A 96 -1.01 18.65 -15.31
CA MET A 96 -2.33 19.13 -14.93
C MET A 96 -3.20 18.03 -14.31
N PRO A 97 -4.20 18.39 -13.48
CA PRO A 97 -5.20 17.42 -12.99
C PRO A 97 -5.88 16.61 -14.10
N SER A 98 -6.15 17.22 -15.25
CA SER A 98 -6.76 16.54 -16.41
C SER A 98 -5.89 15.43 -16.99
N ASP A 99 -4.57 15.55 -16.89
CA ASP A 99 -3.64 14.53 -17.37
C ASP A 99 -3.64 13.29 -16.47
N ILE A 100 -4.14 13.42 -15.24
CA ILE A 100 -4.28 12.36 -14.25
C ILE A 100 -5.68 11.74 -14.32
N LEU A 101 -6.70 12.60 -14.23
CA LEU A 101 -8.10 12.21 -14.11
C LEU A 101 -8.70 11.85 -15.47
N GLY A 102 -8.24 12.49 -16.54
CA GLY A 102 -8.89 12.47 -17.85
C GLY A 102 -9.58 13.80 -18.16
N ALA A 103 -10.02 13.94 -19.39
CA ALA A 103 -10.65 15.16 -19.91
C ALA A 103 -11.76 14.83 -20.90
N GLU A 104 -12.71 15.75 -21.04
CA GLU A 104 -13.64 15.73 -22.17
C GLU A 104 -13.01 16.42 -23.37
N VAL A 105 -13.03 15.74 -24.52
CA VAL A 105 -12.65 16.31 -25.80
C VAL A 105 -13.88 16.46 -26.69
N LEU A 106 -13.89 17.49 -27.53
CA LEU A 106 -14.89 17.65 -28.56
C LEU A 106 -14.54 16.71 -29.72
N ASP A 107 -15.39 15.73 -29.97
CA ASP A 107 -15.30 14.82 -31.10
C ASP A 107 -16.24 15.32 -32.21
N GLU A 108 -15.71 15.46 -33.42
CA GLU A 108 -16.47 15.82 -34.62
C GLU A 108 -16.62 14.58 -35.50
N SER A 109 -17.82 14.01 -35.55
CA SER A 109 -18.10 12.89 -36.45
C SER A 109 -18.02 13.32 -37.92
N ASN A 110 -17.77 12.37 -38.82
CA ASN A 110 -17.74 12.57 -40.28
C ASN A 110 -19.04 13.19 -40.86
N SER A 111 -20.13 13.23 -40.09
CA SER A 111 -21.41 13.86 -40.45
C SER A 111 -21.56 15.30 -39.93
N GLY A 112 -20.51 15.89 -39.32
CA GLY A 112 -20.51 17.25 -38.79
C GLY A 112 -21.16 17.42 -37.42
N LYS A 113 -21.62 16.32 -36.79
CA LYS A 113 -22.19 16.36 -35.43
C LYS A 113 -21.07 16.41 -34.39
N ARG A 114 -21.07 17.45 -33.56
CA ARG A 114 -20.20 17.65 -32.40
C ARG A 114 -20.74 16.88 -31.19
N SER A 115 -19.90 16.09 -30.54
CA SER A 115 -20.20 15.42 -29.27
C SER A 115 -19.02 15.50 -28.32
N PHE A 116 -19.27 15.67 -27.03
CA PHE A 116 -18.21 15.55 -26.02
C PHE A 116 -17.96 14.06 -25.72
N ARG A 117 -16.69 13.67 -25.72
CA ARG A 117 -16.24 12.31 -25.38
C ARG A 117 -15.22 12.40 -24.24
N PHE A 118 -15.47 11.64 -23.18
CA PHE A 118 -14.52 11.49 -22.09
C PHE A 118 -13.34 10.58 -22.52
N ILE A 119 -12.13 11.06 -22.31
CA ILE A 119 -10.89 10.28 -22.40
C ILE A 119 -10.39 10.04 -20.98
N SER A 120 -10.38 8.77 -20.58
CA SER A 120 -9.92 8.33 -19.26
C SER A 120 -8.43 8.61 -19.07
N GLY A 121 -8.07 9.24 -17.95
CA GLY A 121 -6.69 9.40 -17.55
C GLY A 121 -6.05 8.12 -16.99
N PRO A 122 -4.77 8.16 -16.60
CA PRO A 122 -4.03 7.03 -16.07
C PRO A 122 -4.58 6.50 -14.73
N VAL A 123 -5.40 7.27 -13.98
CA VAL A 123 -6.06 6.75 -12.76
C VAL A 123 -7.04 5.62 -13.04
N PHE A 124 -7.49 5.44 -14.28
CA PHE A 124 -8.25 4.27 -14.70
C PHE A 124 -7.32 3.09 -14.96
N ALA A 125 -6.72 2.60 -13.87
CA ALA A 125 -5.89 1.41 -13.78
C ALA A 125 -6.19 0.73 -12.43
N GLN A 126 -5.71 -0.49 -12.21
CA GLN A 126 -5.83 -1.15 -10.90
C GLN A 126 -4.59 -0.91 -10.03
N LEU A 127 -3.43 -0.67 -10.65
CA LEU A 127 -2.19 -0.30 -9.98
C LEU A 127 -1.55 0.91 -10.68
N LEU A 128 -1.52 2.06 -10.01
CA LEU A 128 -0.92 3.29 -10.54
C LEU A 128 0.41 3.58 -9.84
N MET A 129 1.48 3.64 -10.62
CA MET A 129 2.75 4.23 -10.18
C MET A 129 2.70 5.75 -10.38
N ALA A 130 2.84 6.51 -9.29
CA ALA A 130 2.91 7.97 -9.33
C ALA A 130 4.32 8.43 -8.96
N ASP A 131 5.18 8.57 -9.98
CA ASP A 131 6.59 8.91 -9.78
C ASP A 131 6.79 10.36 -9.41
N GLU A 132 7.59 10.60 -8.37
CA GLU A 132 8.02 11.94 -7.91
C GLU A 132 6.83 12.86 -7.61
N ILE A 133 5.86 12.37 -6.84
CA ILE A 133 4.60 13.08 -6.54
C ILE A 133 4.80 14.51 -6.01
N ASN A 134 5.94 14.76 -5.36
CA ASN A 134 6.33 16.08 -4.86
C ASN A 134 6.73 17.08 -5.96
N ARG A 135 6.89 16.69 -7.23
CA ARG A 135 7.25 17.62 -8.32
C ARG A 135 6.05 18.33 -8.96
N ALA A 136 4.83 17.82 -8.80
CA ALA A 136 3.65 18.49 -9.34
C ALA A 136 3.06 19.50 -8.37
N SER A 137 2.27 20.43 -8.92
CA SER A 137 1.58 21.45 -8.13
C SER A 137 0.66 20.83 -7.05
N PRO A 138 0.39 21.54 -5.93
CA PRO A 138 -0.55 21.09 -4.90
C PRO A 138 -1.95 20.75 -5.44
N ARG A 139 -2.39 21.41 -6.51
CA ARG A 139 -3.67 21.13 -7.17
C ARG A 139 -3.65 19.76 -7.87
N THR A 140 -2.57 19.45 -8.56
CA THR A 140 -2.36 18.16 -9.26
C THR A 140 -2.22 17.01 -8.25
N GLN A 141 -1.46 17.22 -7.17
CA GLN A 141 -1.38 16.27 -6.05
C GLN A 141 -2.76 15.99 -5.45
N SER A 142 -3.55 17.04 -5.20
CA SER A 142 -4.89 16.92 -4.63
C SER A 142 -5.84 16.10 -5.51
N ALA A 143 -5.74 16.23 -6.84
CA ALA A 143 -6.55 15.46 -7.78
C ALA A 143 -6.33 13.94 -7.63
N LEU A 144 -5.07 13.50 -7.59
CA LEU A 144 -4.74 12.09 -7.37
C LEU A 144 -5.20 11.60 -5.98
N LEU A 145 -4.95 12.40 -4.94
CA LEU A 145 -5.30 12.04 -3.56
C LEU A 145 -6.82 11.98 -3.32
N GLN A 146 -7.58 12.80 -4.05
CA GLN A 146 -9.05 12.71 -4.05
C GLN A 146 -9.50 11.41 -4.71
N ALA A 147 -8.95 11.06 -5.88
CA ALA A 147 -9.25 9.80 -6.57
C ALA A 147 -8.94 8.57 -5.67
N MET A 148 -7.82 8.61 -4.94
CA MET A 148 -7.47 7.59 -3.94
C MET A 148 -8.53 7.45 -2.84
N GLN A 149 -9.01 8.57 -2.29
CA GLN A 149 -9.94 8.56 -1.17
C GLN A 149 -11.38 8.23 -1.58
N GLU A 150 -11.81 8.73 -2.74
CA GLU A 150 -13.20 8.64 -3.22
C GLU A 150 -13.45 7.42 -4.11
N GLN A 151 -12.39 6.83 -4.67
CA GLN A 151 -12.46 5.66 -5.57
C GLN A 151 -13.32 5.91 -6.84
N HIS A 152 -13.57 7.18 -7.13
CA HIS A 152 -14.22 7.69 -8.33
C HIS A 152 -13.71 9.10 -8.58
N ILE A 153 -13.98 9.62 -9.77
CA ILE A 153 -13.68 11.00 -10.13
C ILE A 153 -14.94 11.66 -10.68
N THR A 154 -14.95 13.00 -10.68
CA THR A 154 -16.00 13.78 -11.36
C THR A 154 -15.36 14.69 -12.39
N VAL A 155 -15.71 14.50 -13.66
CA VAL A 155 -15.23 15.32 -14.78
C VAL A 155 -16.46 15.88 -15.49
N ALA A 156 -16.50 17.19 -15.71
CA ALA A 156 -17.64 17.89 -16.32
C ALA A 156 -19.02 17.61 -15.67
N GLY A 157 -19.04 17.30 -14.37
CA GLY A 157 -20.25 16.95 -13.62
C GLY A 157 -20.70 15.49 -13.76
N ALA A 158 -20.01 14.67 -14.55
CA ALA A 158 -20.24 13.24 -14.66
C ALA A 158 -19.31 12.46 -13.72
N ARG A 159 -19.88 11.51 -12.97
CA ARG A 159 -19.13 10.59 -12.11
C ARG A 159 -18.60 9.41 -12.92
N HIS A 160 -17.33 9.09 -12.71
CA HIS A 160 -16.67 7.92 -13.29
C HIS A 160 -16.01 7.10 -12.17
N ASP A 161 -16.47 5.87 -11.95
CA ASP A 161 -15.89 4.98 -10.95
C ASP A 161 -14.55 4.40 -11.43
N LEU A 162 -13.58 4.29 -10.51
CA LEU A 162 -12.28 3.70 -10.83
C LEU A 162 -12.36 2.16 -10.87
N PRO A 163 -11.49 1.50 -11.66
CA PRO A 163 -11.38 0.04 -11.66
C PRO A 163 -11.09 -0.50 -10.25
N LYS A 164 -11.57 -1.71 -9.94
CA LYS A 164 -11.34 -2.36 -8.64
C LYS A 164 -10.46 -3.60 -8.81
N PRO A 165 -9.49 -3.86 -7.90
CA PRO A 165 -9.04 -2.93 -6.85
C PRO A 165 -8.27 -1.74 -7.45
N PHE A 166 -8.17 -0.62 -6.71
CA PHE A 166 -7.40 0.57 -7.12
C PHE A 166 -6.33 0.89 -6.08
N HIS A 167 -5.07 0.80 -6.49
CA HIS A 167 -3.91 1.06 -5.65
C HIS A 167 -3.00 2.10 -6.29
N VAL A 168 -2.31 2.86 -5.44
CA VAL A 168 -1.36 3.88 -5.85
C VAL A 168 -0.07 3.63 -5.09
N LEU A 169 1.02 3.47 -5.83
CA LEU A 169 2.38 3.44 -5.32
C LEU A 169 3.05 4.73 -5.76
N ALA A 170 3.03 5.72 -4.87
CA ALA A 170 3.64 7.02 -5.13
C ALA A 170 5.12 6.96 -4.76
N THR A 171 5.99 7.63 -5.49
CA THR A 171 7.42 7.71 -5.16
C THR A 171 7.83 9.15 -4.82
N GLN A 172 8.81 9.29 -3.94
CA GLN A 172 9.50 10.55 -3.69
C GLN A 172 11.01 10.33 -3.62
N ASN A 173 11.75 11.28 -4.19
CA ASN A 173 13.19 11.34 -4.07
C ASN A 173 13.55 12.32 -2.93
N PRO A 174 14.15 11.86 -1.82
CA PRO A 174 14.47 12.72 -0.69
C PRO A 174 15.59 13.73 -0.98
N LEU A 175 16.40 13.51 -2.02
CA LEU A 175 17.51 14.39 -2.38
C LEU A 175 17.10 15.58 -3.24
N GLU A 176 15.89 15.57 -3.80
CA GLU A 176 15.45 16.59 -4.75
C GLU A 176 14.79 17.77 -4.02
N GLN A 177 15.52 18.88 -3.93
CA GLN A 177 15.09 20.09 -3.20
C GLN A 177 14.59 21.20 -4.12
N GLU A 178 14.93 21.17 -5.41
CA GLU A 178 14.53 22.21 -6.36
C GLU A 178 13.21 21.85 -7.05
N GLY A 179 12.28 22.82 -7.09
CA GLY A 179 11.00 22.64 -7.78
C GLY A 179 10.07 21.59 -7.15
N THR A 180 10.22 21.31 -5.86
CA THR A 180 9.38 20.35 -5.14
C THR A 180 8.38 21.04 -4.21
N TYR A 181 7.19 20.46 -4.13
CA TYR A 181 6.07 20.83 -3.28
C TYR A 181 5.84 19.68 -2.30
N PRO A 182 6.20 19.85 -1.00
CA PRO A 182 5.99 18.81 -0.01
C PRO A 182 4.50 18.53 0.16
N LEU A 183 4.15 17.24 0.33
CA LEU A 183 2.79 16.85 0.67
C LEU A 183 2.47 17.33 2.09
N PRO A 184 1.39 18.10 2.30
CA PRO A 184 0.88 18.41 3.63
C PRO A 184 0.61 17.14 4.45
N GLU A 185 0.66 17.24 5.76
CA GLU A 185 0.49 16.12 6.70
C GLU A 185 -0.88 15.43 6.51
N ALA A 186 -1.93 16.22 6.26
CA ALA A 186 -3.26 15.70 5.96
C ALA A 186 -3.33 14.89 4.64
N GLN A 187 -2.41 15.14 3.72
CA GLN A 187 -2.25 14.38 2.48
C GLN A 187 -1.46 13.10 2.70
N LEU A 188 -0.35 13.18 3.43
CA LEU A 188 0.44 12.00 3.81
C LEU A 188 -0.40 10.96 4.56
N ASP A 189 -1.29 11.39 5.45
CA ASP A 189 -2.16 10.49 6.22
C ASP A 189 -3.09 9.61 5.35
N ARG A 190 -3.27 9.93 4.05
CA ARG A 190 -4.02 9.09 3.10
C ARG A 190 -3.25 7.84 2.64
N PHE A 191 -1.93 7.82 2.78
CA PHE A 191 -1.12 6.64 2.51
C PHE A 191 -1.13 5.71 3.71
N LEU A 192 -1.34 4.40 3.49
CA LEU A 192 -1.31 3.41 4.56
C LEU A 192 0.08 3.36 5.20
N MET A 193 1.11 3.30 4.35
CA MET A 193 2.51 3.21 4.75
C MET A 193 3.38 4.18 3.94
N GLU A 194 4.40 4.71 4.62
CA GLU A 194 5.60 5.24 3.99
C GLU A 194 6.69 4.16 4.11
N ILE A 195 7.30 3.79 2.99
CA ILE A 195 8.23 2.66 2.87
C ILE A 195 9.56 3.20 2.34
N ASP A 196 10.60 3.07 3.13
CA ASP A 196 11.95 3.42 2.70
C ASP A 196 12.53 2.31 1.83
N VAL A 197 13.12 2.72 0.71
CA VAL A 197 13.85 1.88 -0.22
C VAL A 197 15.32 2.30 -0.12
N ASP A 198 16.10 1.46 0.55
CA ASP A 198 17.54 1.64 0.73
C ASP A 198 18.33 0.97 -0.40
N TYR A 199 19.63 1.26 -0.46
CA TYR A 199 20.54 0.53 -1.33
C TYR A 199 20.57 -0.96 -0.96
N PRO A 200 20.61 -1.87 -1.96
CA PRO A 200 20.76 -3.28 -1.71
C PRO A 200 22.10 -3.57 -1.02
N ASP A 201 22.17 -4.65 -0.25
CA ASP A 201 23.45 -5.15 0.23
C ASP A 201 24.34 -5.63 -0.92
N ARG A 202 25.62 -5.88 -0.62
CA ARG A 202 26.61 -6.28 -1.62
C ARG A 202 26.24 -7.55 -2.39
N ASP A 203 25.60 -8.53 -1.73
CA ASP A 203 25.27 -9.80 -2.36
C ASP A 203 24.04 -9.66 -3.27
N ALA A 204 23.05 -8.88 -2.84
CA ALA A 204 21.93 -8.48 -3.66
C ALA A 204 22.36 -7.62 -4.85
N GLU A 205 23.24 -6.64 -4.65
CA GLU A 205 23.79 -5.80 -5.72
C GLU A 205 24.58 -6.65 -6.73
N ARG A 206 25.38 -7.60 -6.25
CA ARG A 206 26.04 -8.58 -7.11
C ARG A 206 25.06 -9.36 -7.97
N ARG A 207 23.94 -9.83 -7.40
CA ARG A 207 22.89 -10.54 -8.17
C ARG A 207 22.24 -9.62 -9.20
N ILE A 208 21.94 -8.38 -8.83
CA ILE A 208 21.40 -7.38 -9.75
C ILE A 208 22.35 -7.21 -10.94
N LEU A 209 23.66 -7.08 -10.72
CA LEU A 209 24.63 -6.96 -11.81
C LEU A 209 24.55 -8.15 -12.77
N PHE A 210 24.54 -9.40 -12.29
CA PHE A 210 24.47 -10.55 -13.18
C PHE A 210 23.12 -10.70 -13.91
N GLU A 211 22.01 -10.48 -13.23
CA GLU A 211 20.66 -10.71 -13.76
C GLU A 211 20.18 -9.58 -14.69
N THR A 212 20.67 -8.35 -14.49
CA THR A 212 20.28 -7.20 -15.32
C THR A 212 21.23 -6.90 -16.46
N THR A 213 22.45 -7.45 -16.44
CA THR A 213 23.43 -7.31 -17.53
C THR A 213 23.59 -8.59 -18.36
N GLY A 214 22.89 -9.66 -17.97
CA GLY A 214 22.82 -10.91 -18.72
C GLY A 214 22.03 -10.78 -20.02
N ALA A 215 22.14 -11.80 -20.88
CA ALA A 215 21.42 -11.84 -22.16
C ALA A 215 19.93 -12.19 -22.03
N GLU A 216 19.54 -12.81 -20.90
CA GLU A 216 18.15 -13.20 -20.61
C GLU A 216 17.66 -12.42 -19.39
N GLU A 217 16.55 -11.69 -19.53
CA GLU A 217 15.86 -11.08 -18.40
C GLU A 217 14.84 -12.06 -17.80
N THR A 218 14.88 -12.25 -16.48
CA THR A 218 13.84 -12.97 -15.77
C THR A 218 12.54 -12.16 -15.79
N ALA A 219 11.57 -12.61 -16.59
CA ALA A 219 10.26 -11.98 -16.68
C ALA A 219 9.38 -12.32 -15.47
N PRO A 220 8.63 -11.35 -14.91
CA PRO A 220 7.67 -11.62 -13.85
C PRO A 220 6.57 -12.57 -14.33
N LYS A 221 6.13 -13.46 -13.45
CA LYS A 221 5.08 -14.45 -13.73
C LYS A 221 3.84 -14.14 -12.91
N ALA A 222 2.67 -14.22 -13.55
CA ALA A 222 1.40 -14.13 -12.85
C ALA A 222 1.28 -15.23 -11.80
N ALA A 223 0.98 -14.85 -10.56
CA ALA A 223 0.75 -15.77 -9.44
C ALA A 223 -0.71 -15.72 -8.95
N MET A 224 -1.41 -14.61 -9.20
CA MET A 224 -2.84 -14.46 -8.96
C MET A 224 -3.45 -13.44 -9.94
N ASP A 225 -4.77 -13.29 -9.87
CA ASP A 225 -5.52 -12.29 -10.61
C ASP A 225 -6.21 -11.27 -9.68
N ALA A 226 -6.81 -10.23 -10.28
CA ALA A 226 -7.49 -9.17 -9.56
C ALA A 226 -8.66 -9.67 -8.69
N GLU A 227 -9.38 -10.71 -9.11
CA GLU A 227 -10.52 -11.27 -8.35
C GLU A 227 -10.04 -12.02 -7.11
N THR A 228 -8.96 -12.79 -7.25
CA THR A 228 -8.28 -13.45 -6.14
C THR A 228 -7.75 -12.41 -5.15
N LEU A 229 -7.13 -11.32 -5.64
CA LEU A 229 -6.66 -10.24 -4.78
C LEU A 229 -7.82 -9.58 -4.01
N LEU A 230 -8.94 -9.29 -4.66
CA LEU A 230 -10.14 -8.76 -3.99
C LEU A 230 -10.65 -9.73 -2.93
N THR A 231 -10.58 -11.04 -3.18
CA THR A 231 -10.96 -12.07 -2.21
C THR A 231 -10.01 -12.07 -1.02
N ALA A 232 -8.70 -11.93 -1.25
CA ALA A 232 -7.71 -11.75 -0.19
C ALA A 232 -7.97 -10.50 0.65
N GLN A 233 -8.26 -9.35 0.03
CA GLN A 233 -8.59 -8.12 0.75
C GLN A 233 -9.87 -8.24 1.60
N ARG A 234 -10.87 -9.00 1.13
CA ARG A 234 -12.08 -9.30 1.93
C ARG A 234 -11.74 -10.19 3.12
N LEU A 235 -10.87 -11.17 2.93
CA LEU A 235 -10.41 -12.06 4.00
C LEU A 235 -9.63 -11.30 5.07
N VAL A 236 -8.70 -10.41 4.69
CA VAL A 236 -7.95 -9.55 5.62
C VAL A 236 -8.90 -8.81 6.57
N ARG A 237 -10.01 -8.27 6.07
CA ARG A 237 -11.01 -7.57 6.89
C ARG A 237 -11.78 -8.49 7.86
N ARG A 238 -11.77 -9.80 7.63
CA ARG A 238 -12.49 -10.81 8.42
C ARG A 238 -11.59 -11.59 9.39
N LEU A 239 -10.27 -11.48 9.26
CA LEU A 239 -9.36 -12.19 10.17
C LEU A 239 -9.60 -11.75 11.62
N PRO A 240 -9.73 -12.72 12.55
CA PRO A 240 -9.89 -12.43 13.96
C PRO A 240 -8.61 -11.78 14.50
N VAL A 241 -8.78 -10.93 15.52
CA VAL A 241 -7.68 -10.25 16.21
C VAL A 241 -7.90 -10.39 17.69
N GLY A 242 -6.88 -10.87 18.40
CA GLY A 242 -6.93 -11.00 19.85
C GLY A 242 -6.85 -9.66 20.56
N ASP A 243 -7.42 -9.58 21.77
CA ASP A 243 -7.45 -8.35 22.57
C ASP A 243 -6.05 -7.79 22.84
N SER A 244 -5.04 -8.65 23.02
CA SER A 244 -3.64 -8.23 23.21
C SER A 244 -3.10 -7.40 22.04
N VAL A 245 -3.48 -7.74 20.81
CA VAL A 245 -3.08 -6.98 19.60
C VAL A 245 -3.83 -5.66 19.53
N VAL A 246 -5.12 -5.64 19.89
CA VAL A 246 -5.92 -4.41 19.95
C VAL A 246 -5.32 -3.44 20.96
N GLU A 247 -5.03 -3.91 22.18
CA GLU A 247 -4.42 -3.12 23.24
C GLU A 247 -3.01 -2.65 22.86
N ALA A 248 -2.21 -3.49 22.21
CA ALA A 248 -0.90 -3.09 21.68
C ALA A 248 -1.01 -1.94 20.67
N ILE A 249 -1.96 -2.01 19.72
CA ILE A 249 -2.21 -0.93 18.75
C ILE A 249 -2.64 0.36 19.45
N LEU A 250 -3.57 0.26 20.42
CA LEU A 250 -4.06 1.42 21.17
C LEU A 250 -2.93 2.06 21.99
N SER A 251 -2.18 1.26 22.74
CA SER A 251 -1.03 1.70 23.52
C SER A 251 -0.02 2.43 22.64
N LEU A 252 0.38 1.82 21.51
CA LEU A 252 1.34 2.41 20.57
C LEU A 252 0.89 3.78 20.06
N VAL A 253 -0.32 3.83 19.48
CA VAL A 253 -0.82 5.04 18.80
C VAL A 253 -1.09 6.15 19.81
N ARG A 254 -1.60 5.82 21.00
CA ARG A 254 -1.87 6.83 22.03
C ARG A 254 -0.58 7.37 22.66
N SER A 255 0.41 6.51 22.91
CA SER A 255 1.71 6.96 23.41
C SER A 255 2.50 7.77 22.38
N ALA A 256 2.19 7.64 21.08
CA ALA A 256 2.75 8.48 20.02
C ALA A 256 2.12 9.89 19.91
N ARG A 257 1.29 10.32 20.88
CA ARG A 257 0.68 11.66 20.90
C ARG A 257 1.39 12.58 21.89
N PRO A 258 1.33 13.92 21.68
CA PRO A 258 1.81 14.91 22.65
C PRO A 258 0.90 14.94 23.88
N SER A 259 0.95 13.89 24.70
CA SER A 259 0.09 13.70 25.87
C SER A 259 0.87 13.04 27.02
N PRO A 260 0.39 13.16 28.27
CA PRO A 260 1.03 12.49 29.41
C PRO A 260 1.16 10.97 29.23
N GLU A 261 0.25 10.33 28.48
CA GLU A 261 0.29 8.90 28.14
C GLU A 261 1.53 8.51 27.32
N GLY A 262 2.15 9.47 26.63
CA GLY A 262 3.41 9.28 25.90
C GLY A 262 4.66 9.31 26.79
N GLY A 263 4.55 9.72 28.06
CA GLY A 263 5.70 9.88 28.97
C GLY A 263 6.84 10.71 28.33
N GLU A 264 8.10 10.32 28.52
CA GLU A 264 9.24 11.05 27.94
C GLU A 264 9.22 11.10 26.39
N ALA A 265 8.80 10.04 25.72
CA ALA A 265 8.68 10.03 24.26
C ALA A 265 7.63 11.04 23.78
N GLY A 266 6.50 11.17 24.50
CA GLY A 266 5.44 12.14 24.20
C GLY A 266 5.90 13.59 24.22
N LYS A 267 6.88 13.95 25.07
CA LYS A 267 7.45 15.31 25.13
C LYS A 267 8.25 15.70 23.88
N LEU A 268 8.73 14.70 23.13
CA LEU A 268 9.50 14.90 21.90
C LEU A 268 8.59 15.11 20.68
N ILE A 269 7.29 14.87 20.83
CA ILE A 269 6.33 14.85 19.74
C ILE A 269 5.59 16.19 19.72
N ALA A 270 5.58 16.88 18.58
CA ALA A 270 4.83 18.11 18.36
C ALA A 270 3.37 17.82 18.01
N TRP A 271 3.15 16.84 17.14
CA TRP A 271 1.83 16.31 16.81
C TRP A 271 1.96 14.81 16.50
N GLY A 272 0.90 14.06 16.78
CA GLY A 272 0.91 12.61 16.72
C GLY A 272 -0.24 12.01 15.93
N PRO A 273 -0.24 10.69 15.80
CA PRO A 273 -1.14 9.96 14.93
C PRO A 273 -2.60 9.96 15.44
N GLY A 274 -3.52 10.18 14.51
CA GLY A 274 -4.97 10.10 14.75
C GLY A 274 -5.52 8.67 14.70
N PRO A 275 -6.85 8.50 14.80
CA PRO A 275 -7.50 7.18 14.74
C PRO A 275 -7.23 6.38 13.46
N ARG A 276 -6.94 7.06 12.35
CA ARG A 276 -6.57 6.41 11.09
C ARG A 276 -5.30 5.56 11.21
N ALA A 277 -4.35 5.95 12.07
CA ALA A 277 -3.17 5.12 12.33
C ALA A 277 -3.54 3.79 13.00
N SER A 278 -4.46 3.81 13.97
CA SER A 278 -4.96 2.58 14.61
C SER A 278 -5.69 1.68 13.61
N GLN A 279 -6.51 2.27 12.71
CA GLN A 279 -7.18 1.53 11.64
C GLN A 279 -6.18 0.94 10.64
N SER A 280 -5.14 1.70 10.29
CA SER A 280 -4.08 1.29 9.37
C SER A 280 -3.28 0.13 9.95
N LEU A 281 -2.88 0.21 11.23
CA LEU A 281 -2.24 -0.88 11.96
C LEU A 281 -3.13 -2.12 11.98
N MET A 282 -4.41 -1.98 12.34
CA MET A 282 -5.36 -3.10 12.41
C MET A 282 -5.47 -3.85 11.07
N LEU A 283 -5.59 -3.14 9.95
CA LEU A 283 -5.64 -3.76 8.63
C LEU A 283 -4.29 -4.37 8.24
N ALA A 284 -3.19 -3.65 8.50
CA ALA A 284 -1.86 -4.07 8.09
C ALA A 284 -1.37 -5.31 8.86
N VAL A 285 -1.63 -5.42 10.17
CA VAL A 285 -1.25 -6.63 10.93
C VAL A 285 -2.03 -7.86 10.46
N ARG A 286 -3.31 -7.70 10.11
CA ARG A 286 -4.11 -8.79 9.52
C ARG A 286 -3.59 -9.19 8.14
N ALA A 287 -3.25 -8.20 7.31
CA ALA A 287 -2.67 -8.45 5.99
C ALA A 287 -1.32 -9.16 6.08
N ARG A 288 -0.47 -8.77 7.04
CA ARG A 288 0.80 -9.43 7.29
C ARG A 288 0.62 -10.86 7.81
N ALA A 289 -0.29 -11.07 8.76
CA ALA A 289 -0.62 -12.42 9.21
C ALA A 289 -1.03 -13.33 8.03
N LEU A 290 -1.90 -12.83 7.15
CA LEU A 290 -2.30 -13.58 5.94
C LEU A 290 -1.12 -13.86 5.00
N LEU A 291 -0.25 -12.86 4.78
CA LEU A 291 0.96 -12.98 3.97
C LEU A 291 1.91 -14.06 4.50
N ASP A 292 2.00 -14.19 5.82
CA ASP A 292 2.79 -15.22 6.50
C ASP A 292 2.07 -16.58 6.59
N GLY A 293 0.81 -16.67 6.15
CA GLY A 293 0.00 -17.87 6.27
C GLY A 293 -0.63 -18.11 7.64
N ARG A 294 -0.62 -17.11 8.52
CA ARG A 294 -1.26 -17.13 9.83
C ARG A 294 -2.70 -16.64 9.75
N LEU A 295 -3.58 -17.27 10.52
CA LEU A 295 -5.01 -16.91 10.60
C LEU A 295 -5.33 -15.87 11.70
N ALA A 296 -4.32 -15.39 12.42
CA ALA A 296 -4.44 -14.31 13.39
C ALA A 296 -3.11 -13.54 13.50
N PRO A 297 -3.16 -12.21 13.68
CA PRO A 297 -1.96 -11.41 13.93
C PRO A 297 -1.45 -11.58 15.36
N SER A 298 -0.19 -11.21 15.57
CA SER A 298 0.47 -11.15 16.87
C SER A 298 0.87 -9.72 17.24
N VAL A 299 1.37 -9.51 18.45
CA VAL A 299 1.93 -8.23 18.90
C VAL A 299 3.19 -7.88 18.10
N ASP A 300 3.97 -8.87 17.67
CA ASP A 300 5.17 -8.65 16.84
C ASP A 300 4.83 -7.97 15.51
N ASP A 301 3.67 -8.31 14.92
CA ASP A 301 3.19 -7.63 13.71
C ASP A 301 2.98 -6.13 13.95
N VAL A 302 2.45 -5.76 15.12
CA VAL A 302 2.24 -4.35 15.52
C VAL A 302 3.59 -3.64 15.65
N LEU A 303 4.55 -4.28 16.32
CA LEU A 303 5.88 -3.72 16.57
C LEU A 303 6.63 -3.47 15.27
N ASP A 304 6.62 -4.42 14.35
CA ASP A 304 7.35 -4.32 13.10
C ASP A 304 6.72 -3.34 12.10
N LEU A 305 5.38 -3.23 12.08
CA LEU A 305 4.66 -2.30 11.21
C LEU A 305 4.49 -0.90 11.83
N ALA A 306 4.94 -0.70 13.07
CA ALA A 306 4.87 0.59 13.77
C ALA A 306 5.55 1.71 12.98
N GLU A 307 6.79 1.50 12.55
CA GLU A 307 7.57 2.52 11.86
C GLU A 307 6.98 2.95 10.51
N PRO A 308 6.75 2.04 9.52
CA PRO A 308 6.22 2.43 8.22
C PRO A 308 4.80 3.03 8.27
N ILE A 309 4.03 2.77 9.34
CA ILE A 309 2.69 3.34 9.50
C ILE A 309 2.73 4.68 10.25
N LEU A 310 3.62 4.88 11.22
CA LEU A 310 3.58 6.06 12.09
C LEU A 310 4.47 7.20 11.62
N LYS A 311 5.56 6.92 10.89
CA LYS A 311 6.59 7.93 10.63
C LYS A 311 6.10 9.15 9.86
N HIS A 312 5.16 8.98 8.93
CA HIS A 312 4.52 10.06 8.17
C HIS A 312 3.27 10.64 8.85
N ARG A 313 2.96 10.17 10.07
CA ARG A 313 1.78 10.56 10.87
C ARG A 313 2.14 11.25 12.18
N MET A 314 3.36 11.73 12.29
CA MET A 314 3.82 12.47 13.47
C MET A 314 4.96 13.42 13.10
N ALA A 315 5.17 14.43 13.93
CA ALA A 315 6.38 15.23 13.86
C ALA A 315 6.95 15.48 15.24
N LEU A 316 8.27 15.68 15.28
CA LEU A 316 9.00 16.02 16.47
C LEU A 316 8.91 17.52 16.79
N THR A 317 9.06 17.86 18.06
CA THR A 317 9.26 19.24 18.52
C THR A 317 10.58 19.80 17.99
N PHE A 318 10.66 21.13 17.90
CA PHE A 318 11.88 21.81 17.47
C PHE A 318 13.08 21.44 18.36
N SER A 319 12.88 21.37 19.68
CA SER A 319 13.92 20.98 20.63
C SER A 319 14.42 19.55 20.38
N ALA A 320 13.52 18.59 20.19
CA ALA A 320 13.90 17.21 19.91
C ALA A 320 14.72 17.10 18.60
N ARG A 321 14.33 17.85 17.56
CA ARG A 321 15.12 17.91 16.31
C ARG A 321 16.49 18.54 16.52
N ALA A 322 16.58 19.63 17.30
CA ALA A 322 17.83 20.29 17.63
C ALA A 322 18.79 19.39 18.45
N GLU A 323 18.24 18.47 19.25
CA GLU A 323 18.98 17.43 19.96
C GLU A 323 19.37 16.22 19.08
N GLY A 324 19.08 16.28 17.78
CA GLY A 324 19.42 15.22 16.82
C GLY A 324 18.52 13.99 16.90
N ARG A 325 17.35 14.07 17.56
CA ARG A 325 16.39 12.96 17.60
C ARG A 325 15.70 12.81 16.26
N SER A 326 15.55 11.55 15.80
CA SER A 326 14.77 11.21 14.61
C SER A 326 13.42 10.57 14.97
N ILE A 327 12.48 10.60 14.03
CA ILE A 327 11.19 9.91 14.19
C ILE A 327 11.38 8.40 14.39
N PRO A 328 12.23 7.69 13.61
CA PRO A 328 12.58 6.29 13.88
C PRO A 328 13.06 6.03 15.31
N ASP A 329 13.89 6.91 15.89
CA ASP A 329 14.36 6.75 17.28
C ASP A 329 13.20 6.81 18.29
N VAL A 330 12.27 7.74 18.08
CA VAL A 330 11.10 7.89 18.96
C VAL A 330 10.17 6.69 18.82
N ILE A 331 9.92 6.20 17.59
CA ILE A 331 9.10 5.00 17.38
C ILE A 331 9.76 3.79 18.03
N LYS A 332 11.08 3.61 17.88
CA LYS A 332 11.84 2.56 18.55
C LYS A 332 11.68 2.63 20.08
N GLN A 333 11.74 3.83 20.66
CA GLN A 333 11.49 4.04 22.09
C GLN A 333 10.04 3.73 22.50
N LEU A 334 9.05 4.00 21.66
CA LEU A 334 7.65 3.68 21.92
C LEU A 334 7.42 2.17 21.91
N LYS A 335 8.06 1.44 20.98
CA LYS A 335 7.97 -0.03 20.85
C LYS A 335 8.40 -0.76 22.13
N THR A 336 9.40 -0.28 22.86
CA THR A 336 9.89 -0.94 24.09
C THR A 336 8.90 -0.91 25.26
N ARG A 337 7.74 -0.25 25.12
CA ARG A 337 6.70 -0.23 26.15
C ARG A 337 5.61 -1.27 25.94
N ILE A 338 5.60 -1.93 24.80
CA ILE A 338 4.55 -2.85 24.37
C ILE A 338 5.00 -4.31 24.48
N GLY A 339 6.31 -4.54 24.49
CA GLY A 339 6.95 -5.83 24.74
C GLY A 339 7.56 -5.92 26.12
#